data_AF-A0A971MDR7-F1
#
_entry.id   AF-A0A971MDR7-F1
#
_cell.length_a   1.000
_cell.length_b   1.000
_cell.length_c   1.000
_cell.angle_alpha   90.00
_cell.angle_beta   90.00
_cell.angle_gamma   90.00
#
_symmetry.space_group_name_H-M   'P 1'
#
loop_
_entity.id
_entity.type
_entity.pdbx_description
1 polymer ?
#
loop_
_entity_poly.entity_id
_entity_poly.type
_entity_poly.pdbx_seq_one_letter_code
_entity_poly.pdbx_strand_id
1 'polypeptide(L)'
;MKRICLLLIIATLITACSKTDKNIDNNGDEDNKEIPRLDEEHLVEEEELDDIKKMIDNMTLDEKIGQLLIIGLDGPKVDEHIERMVKDYKIGGFILFKHNIVDEEQALSLLNSLKSLNSQNPIPLFLSIDEEGGRVSRLPNSFTKLPPAEKV
;
A
#
# COMPACT_ATOMS: atom_id res chain seq x y z
N MET A 1 -24.73 52.93 10.59
CA MET A 1 -25.70 51.81 10.45
C MET A 1 -25.08 50.56 9.83
N LYS A 2 -24.36 50.64 8.68
CA LYS A 2 -23.74 49.46 8.04
C LYS A 2 -22.68 48.71 8.87
N ARG A 3 -21.90 49.42 9.71
CA ARG A 3 -20.87 48.80 10.59
C ARG A 3 -21.44 48.14 11.85
N ILE A 4 -22.64 48.55 12.30
CA ILE A 4 -23.33 47.95 13.44
C ILE A 4 -24.06 46.66 13.02
N CYS A 5 -24.63 46.61 11.81
CA CYS A 5 -25.14 45.37 11.23
C CYS A 5 -24.03 44.34 10.99
N LEU A 6 -22.82 44.76 10.58
CA LEU A 6 -21.71 43.84 10.34
C LEU A 6 -21.19 43.17 11.64
N LEU A 7 -21.17 43.90 12.76
CA LEU A 7 -20.76 43.35 14.06
C LEU A 7 -21.81 42.40 14.66
N LEU A 8 -23.11 42.63 14.42
CA LEU A 8 -24.18 41.73 14.85
C LEU A 8 -24.18 40.39 14.10
N ILE A 9 -23.79 40.38 12.82
CA ILE A 9 -23.71 39.16 12.00
C ILE A 9 -22.50 38.28 12.40
N ILE A 10 -21.39 38.90 12.83
CA ILE A 10 -20.19 38.18 13.29
C ILE A 10 -20.41 37.53 14.67
N ALA A 11 -21.19 38.18 15.56
CA ALA A 11 -21.52 37.64 16.89
C ALA A 11 -22.42 36.39 16.84
N THR A 12 -23.26 36.26 15.81
CA THR A 12 -24.15 35.10 15.62
C THR A 12 -23.47 33.88 15.01
N LEU A 13 -22.27 34.01 14.45
CA LEU A 13 -21.52 32.90 13.82
C LEU A 13 -20.62 32.12 14.81
N ILE A 14 -20.43 32.61 16.04
CA ILE A 14 -19.52 31.99 17.03
C ILE A 14 -20.27 31.09 18.03
N THR A 15 -21.61 31.03 17.99
CA THR A 15 -22.44 30.30 18.99
C THR A 15 -23.14 29.03 18.50
N ALA A 16 -22.78 28.49 17.32
CA ALA A 16 -23.29 27.21 16.83
C ALA A 16 -22.11 26.28 16.46
N CYS A 17 -21.82 25.15 17.09
CA CYS A 17 -22.47 24.37 18.14
C CYS A 17 -21.38 23.60 18.94
N SER A 18 -21.59 23.45 20.25
CA SER A 18 -20.94 22.44 21.10
C SER A 18 -22.04 21.59 21.77
N LYS A 19 -21.89 20.26 21.61
CA LYS A 19 -22.45 19.09 22.33
C LYS A 19 -23.81 19.17 23.03
N THR A 20 -24.61 18.10 22.84
CA THR A 20 -25.57 17.66 23.86
C THR A 20 -25.62 16.13 23.88
N ASP A 21 -25.07 15.57 24.96
CA ASP A 21 -25.31 14.19 25.40
C ASP A 21 -26.80 13.97 25.67
N LYS A 22 -27.35 12.86 25.18
CA LYS A 22 -28.64 12.35 25.65
C LYS A 22 -28.39 11.04 26.38
N ASN A 23 -28.38 11.17 27.69
CA ASN A 23 -28.61 10.10 28.65
C ASN A 23 -30.13 9.84 28.70
N ILE A 24 -30.57 8.61 28.41
CA ILE A 24 -31.94 8.15 28.71
C ILE A 24 -31.80 6.80 29.39
N ASP A 25 -31.98 6.82 30.71
CA ASP A 25 -32.36 5.66 31.50
C ASP A 25 -33.84 5.33 31.22
N ASN A 26 -34.16 4.05 31.01
CA ASN A 26 -35.43 3.45 31.45
C ASN A 26 -35.30 1.93 31.51
N ASN A 27 -35.69 1.39 32.67
CA ASN A 27 -35.74 -0.03 33.03
C ASN A 27 -36.90 -0.78 32.36
N GLY A 28 -36.69 -2.08 32.14
CA GLY A 28 -37.71 -3.13 32.20
C GLY A 28 -38.28 -3.61 30.87
N ASP A 29 -37.71 -4.69 30.32
CA ASP A 29 -38.41 -5.98 30.21
C ASP A 29 -37.47 -7.03 29.60
N GLU A 30 -37.45 -8.21 30.23
CA GLU A 30 -36.66 -9.36 29.87
C GLU A 30 -37.03 -9.86 28.47
N ASP A 31 -36.08 -9.83 27.54
CA ASP A 31 -36.07 -10.80 26.45
C ASP A 31 -34.62 -11.16 26.14
N ASN A 32 -34.30 -12.40 26.50
CA ASN A 32 -33.01 -13.04 26.38
C ASN A 32 -32.60 -13.11 24.89
N LYS A 33 -31.84 -12.12 24.41
CA LYS A 33 -31.11 -12.21 23.15
C LYS A 33 -29.64 -12.35 23.47
N GLU A 34 -29.12 -13.53 23.17
CA GLU A 34 -27.70 -13.84 23.10
C GLU A 34 -26.92 -12.63 22.60
N ILE A 35 -25.90 -12.22 23.37
CA ILE A 35 -24.84 -11.35 22.89
C ILE A 35 -24.21 -12.05 21.70
N PRO A 36 -24.33 -11.55 20.46
CA PRO A 36 -23.53 -12.07 19.37
C PRO A 36 -22.08 -11.81 19.77
N ARG A 37 -21.26 -12.86 19.83
CA ARG A 37 -19.80 -12.68 19.91
C ARG A 37 -19.43 -11.84 18.70
N LEU A 38 -19.01 -10.59 18.93
CA LEU A 38 -18.24 -9.86 17.94
C LEU A 38 -16.94 -10.64 17.78
N ASP A 39 -16.94 -11.45 16.74
CA ASP A 39 -15.81 -11.91 15.97
C ASP A 39 -14.72 -10.82 15.91
N GLU A 40 -13.63 -11.06 16.66
CA GLU A 40 -12.42 -10.23 16.67
C GLU A 40 -11.82 -10.00 15.28
N GLU A 41 -12.20 -10.80 14.27
CA GLU A 41 -11.80 -10.63 12.87
C GLU A 41 -12.34 -9.33 12.25
N HIS A 42 -13.51 -8.84 12.64
CA HIS A 42 -14.12 -7.68 11.97
C HIS A 42 -13.52 -6.34 12.38
N LEU A 43 -12.93 -6.24 13.58
CA LEU A 43 -12.28 -5.02 14.07
C LEU A 43 -10.89 -4.80 13.46
N VAL A 44 -10.24 -5.86 12.96
CA VAL A 44 -8.91 -5.77 12.35
C VAL A 44 -9.00 -5.23 10.92
N GLU A 45 -10.06 -5.58 10.17
CA GLU A 45 -10.25 -5.10 8.79
C GLU A 45 -10.53 -3.59 8.71
N GLU A 46 -11.31 -3.02 9.64
CA GLU A 46 -11.62 -1.59 9.61
C GLU A 46 -10.43 -0.70 9.98
N GLU A 47 -9.58 -1.12 10.93
CA GLU A 47 -8.38 -0.35 11.32
C GLU A 47 -7.28 -0.38 10.25
N GLU A 48 -7.03 -1.52 9.60
CA GLU A 48 -6.01 -1.66 8.55
C GLU A 48 -6.35 -0.85 7.28
N LEU A 49 -7.64 -0.82 6.92
CA LEU A 49 -8.14 0.00 5.81
C LEU A 49 -7.89 1.50 6.04
N ASP A 50 -8.03 1.97 7.27
CA ASP A 50 -7.82 3.37 7.61
C ASP A 50 -6.34 3.79 7.46
N ASP A 51 -5.40 2.93 7.86
CA ASP A 51 -3.97 3.25 7.77
C ASP A 51 -3.42 3.23 6.34
N ILE A 52 -3.82 2.25 5.52
CA ILE A 52 -3.49 2.25 4.08
C ILE A 52 -4.10 3.48 3.41
N LYS A 53 -5.36 3.82 3.75
CA LYS A 53 -6.03 4.99 3.21
C LYS A 53 -5.30 6.28 3.58
N LYS A 54 -4.90 6.46 4.85
CA LYS A 54 -4.07 7.61 5.28
C LYS A 54 -2.76 7.68 4.53
N MET A 55 -2.09 6.54 4.31
CA MET A 55 -0.84 6.50 3.56
C MET A 55 -1.05 6.99 2.11
N ILE A 56 -2.08 6.50 1.43
CA ILE A 56 -2.44 6.93 0.07
C ILE A 56 -2.87 8.40 0.06
N ASP A 57 -3.66 8.86 1.02
CA ASP A 57 -4.12 10.24 1.10
C ASP A 57 -2.96 11.24 1.28
N ASN A 58 -1.87 10.81 1.94
CA ASN A 58 -0.66 11.60 2.11
C ASN A 58 0.30 11.58 0.92
N MET A 59 0.03 10.81 -0.14
CA MET A 59 0.82 10.82 -1.37
C MET A 59 0.44 11.98 -2.30
N THR A 60 1.44 12.50 -2.98
CA THR A 60 1.26 13.33 -4.17
C THR A 60 0.62 12.53 -5.31
N LEU A 61 0.08 13.22 -6.32
CA LEU A 61 -0.47 12.53 -7.51
C LEU A 61 0.61 11.72 -8.25
N ASP A 62 1.82 12.27 -8.35
CA ASP A 62 2.93 11.60 -9.04
C ASP A 62 3.36 10.32 -8.30
N GLU A 63 3.40 10.34 -6.97
CA GLU A 63 3.63 9.14 -6.16
C GLU A 63 2.54 8.09 -6.36
N LYS A 64 1.26 8.50 -6.38
CA LYS A 64 0.14 7.58 -6.66
C LYS A 64 0.29 6.93 -8.03
N ILE A 65 0.65 7.70 -9.05
CA ILE A 65 0.89 7.17 -10.39
C ILE A 65 2.09 6.23 -10.38
N GLY A 66 3.18 6.60 -9.70
CA GLY A 66 4.37 5.76 -9.54
C GLY A 66 4.03 4.39 -8.95
N GLN A 67 3.23 4.36 -7.89
CA GLN A 67 2.79 3.11 -7.25
C GLN A 67 1.98 2.18 -8.15
N LEU A 68 1.38 2.68 -9.24
CA LEU A 68 0.68 1.86 -10.24
C LEU A 68 1.62 1.21 -11.27
N LEU A 69 2.91 1.54 -11.26
CA LEU A 69 3.88 1.09 -12.26
C LEU A 69 4.79 -0.03 -11.71
N ILE A 70 4.84 -1.12 -12.48
CA ILE A 70 5.86 -2.16 -12.38
C ILE A 70 6.70 -2.12 -13.66
N ILE A 71 8.01 -1.98 -13.52
CA ILE A 71 8.90 -1.81 -14.67
C ILE A 71 9.92 -2.94 -14.80
N GLY A 72 10.42 -3.16 -16.02
CA GLY A 72 11.52 -4.11 -16.25
C GLY A 72 12.89 -3.52 -15.92
N LEU A 73 13.90 -4.39 -15.87
CA LEU A 73 15.31 -4.02 -15.82
C LEU A 73 16.00 -4.38 -17.15
N ASP A 74 16.84 -3.50 -17.65
CA ASP A 74 17.59 -3.74 -18.90
C ASP A 74 18.73 -4.75 -18.71
N GLY A 75 19.29 -4.84 -17.50
CA GLY A 75 20.44 -5.69 -17.20
C GLY A 75 20.42 -6.30 -15.81
N PRO A 76 21.48 -7.01 -15.42
CA PRO A 76 21.59 -7.70 -14.13
C PRO A 76 22.03 -6.79 -12.98
N LYS A 77 22.08 -5.47 -13.18
CA LYS A 77 22.59 -4.51 -12.20
C LYS A 77 21.71 -3.26 -12.19
N VAL A 78 21.71 -2.58 -11.05
CA VAL A 78 21.15 -1.24 -10.91
C VAL A 78 21.99 -0.27 -11.75
N ASP A 79 21.31 0.57 -12.54
CA ASP A 79 21.89 1.67 -13.29
C ASP A 79 21.21 3.00 -12.91
N GLU A 80 21.66 4.10 -13.50
CA GLU A 80 21.12 5.45 -13.24
C GLU A 80 19.63 5.56 -13.58
N HIS A 81 19.16 4.82 -14.59
CA HIS A 81 17.75 4.81 -14.96
C HIS A 81 16.91 4.20 -13.83
N ILE A 82 17.31 3.03 -13.32
CA ILE A 82 16.68 2.37 -12.18
C ILE A 82 16.72 3.26 -10.94
N GLU A 83 17.85 3.92 -10.66
CA GLU A 83 17.95 4.87 -9.55
C GLU A 83 16.90 5.97 -9.63
N ARG A 84 16.75 6.57 -10.82
CA ARG A 84 15.74 7.62 -11.06
C ARG A 84 14.31 7.09 -10.93
N MET A 85 14.02 5.89 -11.42
CA MET A 85 12.69 5.30 -11.29
C MET A 85 12.27 5.12 -9.83
N VAL A 86 13.20 4.69 -8.97
CA VAL A 86 12.90 4.47 -7.54
C VAL A 86 12.92 5.77 -6.74
N LYS A 87 13.93 6.63 -6.94
CA LYS A 87 14.12 7.84 -6.13
C LYS A 87 13.19 8.97 -6.53
N ASP A 88 13.00 9.18 -7.82
CA ASP A 88 12.31 10.37 -8.34
C ASP A 88 10.86 10.02 -8.70
N TYR A 89 10.63 8.90 -9.40
CA TYR A 89 9.31 8.50 -9.86
C TYR A 89 8.54 7.58 -8.90
N LYS A 90 9.15 7.14 -7.81
CA LYS A 90 8.50 6.39 -6.72
C LYS A 90 7.68 5.19 -7.22
N ILE A 91 8.23 4.44 -8.17
CA ILE A 91 7.55 3.29 -8.78
C ILE A 91 7.14 2.25 -7.73
N GLY A 92 6.07 1.51 -8.03
CA GLY A 92 5.55 0.45 -7.18
C GLY A 92 6.43 -0.81 -7.17
N GLY A 93 7.12 -1.11 -8.27
CA GLY A 93 7.93 -2.32 -8.32
C GLY A 93 8.67 -2.63 -9.61
N PHE A 94 9.28 -3.82 -9.63
CA PHE A 94 10.03 -4.37 -10.75
C PHE A 94 9.55 -5.76 -11.13
N ILE A 95 9.65 -6.09 -12.42
CA ILE A 95 9.56 -7.44 -12.95
C ILE A 95 10.92 -7.89 -13.49
N LEU A 96 11.37 -9.06 -13.03
CA LEU A 96 12.64 -9.66 -13.44
C LEU A 96 12.42 -10.63 -14.61
N PHE A 97 13.33 -10.56 -15.59
CA PHE A 97 13.42 -11.47 -16.71
C PHE A 97 14.71 -12.29 -16.64
N LYS A 98 14.82 -13.28 -17.54
CA LYS A 98 15.96 -14.20 -17.58
C LYS A 98 17.31 -13.48 -17.72
N HIS A 99 17.39 -12.38 -18.48
CA HIS A 99 18.64 -11.63 -18.66
C HIS A 99 19.05 -10.80 -17.43
N ASN A 100 18.17 -10.65 -16.43
CA ASN A 100 18.50 -9.98 -15.18
C ASN A 100 19.14 -10.93 -14.15
N ILE A 101 19.08 -12.24 -14.40
CA ILE A 101 19.49 -13.29 -13.46
C ILE A 101 20.60 -14.14 -14.10
N VAL A 102 21.84 -13.86 -13.70
CA VAL A 102 23.04 -14.59 -14.15
C VAL A 102 23.24 -15.84 -13.29
N ASP A 103 23.23 -15.66 -11.98
CA ASP A 103 23.35 -16.70 -10.95
C ASP A 103 22.67 -16.21 -9.65
N GLU A 104 22.66 -17.06 -8.62
CA GLU A 104 21.97 -16.81 -7.35
C GLU A 104 22.60 -15.67 -6.55
N GLU A 105 23.93 -15.61 -6.53
CA GLU A 105 24.67 -14.61 -5.77
C GLU A 105 24.44 -13.22 -6.37
N GLN A 106 24.55 -13.11 -7.70
CA GLN A 106 24.25 -11.88 -8.42
C GLN A 106 22.79 -11.48 -8.27
N ALA A 107 21.84 -12.41 -8.38
CA ALA A 107 20.42 -12.09 -8.22
C ALA A 107 20.10 -11.58 -6.80
N LEU A 108 20.65 -12.23 -5.77
CA LEU A 108 20.51 -11.77 -4.39
C LEU A 108 21.11 -10.37 -4.21
N SER A 109 22.28 -10.12 -4.80
CA SER A 109 22.91 -8.80 -4.80
C SER A 109 22.02 -7.75 -5.44
N LEU A 110 21.47 -8.01 -6.63
CA LEU A 110 20.55 -7.13 -7.34
C LEU A 110 19.31 -6.80 -6.49
N LEU A 111 18.64 -7.82 -5.94
CA LEU A 111 17.45 -7.62 -5.10
C LEU A 111 17.76 -6.78 -3.85
N ASN A 112 18.91 -7.01 -3.21
CA ASN A 112 19.33 -6.23 -2.05
C ASN A 112 19.68 -4.78 -2.42
N SER A 113 20.31 -4.55 -3.58
CA SER A 113 20.56 -3.21 -4.09
C SER A 113 19.26 -2.45 -4.36
N LEU A 114 18.26 -3.08 -4.98
CA LEU A 114 16.93 -2.48 -5.20
C LEU A 114 16.23 -2.11 -3.88
N LYS A 115 16.26 -3.02 -2.90
CA LYS A 115 15.70 -2.76 -1.56
C LYS A 115 16.42 -1.61 -0.84
N SER A 116 17.76 -1.58 -0.92
CA SER A 116 18.58 -0.51 -0.33
C SER A 116 18.28 0.84 -0.97
N LEU A 117 18.14 0.87 -2.30
CA LEU A 117 17.78 2.05 -3.07
C LEU A 117 16.41 2.62 -2.64
N ASN A 118 15.46 1.74 -2.32
CA ASN A 118 14.12 2.10 -1.85
C ASN A 118 14.03 2.37 -0.33
N SER A 119 15.14 2.29 0.43
CA SER A 119 15.10 2.34 1.90
C SER A 119 14.51 3.62 2.50
N GLN A 120 14.46 4.71 1.73
CA GLN A 120 13.90 6.00 2.16
C GLN A 120 12.42 6.17 1.76
N ASN A 121 11.87 5.26 0.96
CA ASN A 121 10.46 5.29 0.56
C ASN A 121 9.63 4.50 1.58
N PRO A 122 8.41 4.97 1.93
CA PRO A 122 7.57 4.31 2.93
C PRO A 122 7.04 2.95 2.47
N ILE A 123 6.90 2.73 1.16
CA ILE A 123 6.36 1.50 0.59
C ILE A 123 7.49 0.67 -0.01
N PRO A 124 7.63 -0.62 0.38
CA PRO A 124 8.58 -1.54 -0.24
C PRO A 124 8.29 -1.77 -1.73
N LEU A 125 9.34 -1.94 -2.54
CA LEU A 125 9.19 -2.34 -3.94
C LEU A 125 8.54 -3.72 -4.05
N PHE A 126 7.54 -3.85 -4.93
CA PHE A 126 7.03 -5.13 -5.38
C PHE A 126 8.02 -5.77 -6.36
N LEU A 127 8.65 -6.86 -5.96
CA LEU A 127 9.65 -7.57 -6.79
C LEU A 127 9.02 -8.84 -7.35
N SER A 128 8.86 -8.91 -8.67
CA SER A 128 8.07 -9.94 -9.37
C SER A 128 8.86 -10.67 -10.44
N ILE A 129 8.37 -11.85 -10.83
CA ILE A 129 8.98 -12.73 -11.84
C ILE A 129 7.93 -13.70 -12.39
N ASP A 130 8.02 -14.03 -13.68
CA ASP A 130 7.19 -15.06 -14.32
C ASP A 130 7.83 -16.46 -14.19
N GLU A 131 7.70 -17.10 -13.03
CA GLU A 131 8.21 -18.46 -12.78
C GLU A 131 7.07 -19.49 -12.70
N GLU A 132 6.42 -19.76 -13.83
CA GLU A 132 5.31 -20.71 -13.93
C GLU A 132 5.80 -22.18 -13.99
N GLY A 133 6.97 -22.41 -14.59
CA GLY A 133 7.52 -23.73 -14.87
C GLY A 133 7.57 -24.09 -16.36
N GLY A 134 8.28 -25.18 -16.67
CA GLY A 134 8.51 -25.61 -18.06
C GLY A 134 9.17 -24.53 -18.93
N ARG A 135 8.46 -24.06 -19.97
CA ARG A 135 8.99 -23.05 -20.92
C ARG A 135 9.00 -21.64 -20.33
N VAL A 136 8.17 -21.37 -19.34
CA VAL A 136 8.06 -20.06 -18.67
C VAL A 136 8.76 -20.17 -17.32
N SER A 137 10.09 -20.24 -17.39
CA SER A 137 10.99 -20.28 -16.25
C SER A 137 12.13 -19.29 -16.51
N ARG A 138 12.40 -18.44 -15.53
CA ARG A 138 13.43 -17.39 -15.55
C ARG A 138 14.60 -17.75 -14.65
N LEU A 139 14.37 -18.53 -13.59
CA LEU A 139 15.40 -18.92 -12.64
C LEU A 139 16.48 -19.81 -13.27
N PRO A 140 17.74 -19.73 -12.78
CA PRO A 140 18.84 -20.59 -13.20
C PRO A 140 18.56 -22.09 -13.02
N ASN A 141 19.41 -22.93 -13.63
CA ASN A 141 19.27 -24.38 -13.57
C ASN A 141 19.62 -25.01 -12.22
N SER A 142 20.23 -24.23 -11.32
CA SER A 142 20.51 -24.63 -9.94
C SER A 142 19.25 -24.69 -9.07
N PHE A 143 18.18 -23.99 -9.45
CA PHE A 143 16.86 -24.15 -8.85
C PHE A 143 16.11 -25.34 -9.42
N THR A 144 15.27 -25.95 -8.59
CA THR A 144 14.35 -27.01 -9.01
C THR A 144 13.44 -26.52 -10.13
N LYS A 145 13.43 -27.24 -11.26
CA LYS A 145 12.53 -26.93 -12.37
C LYS A 145 11.11 -27.39 -12.06
N LEU A 146 10.19 -26.44 -12.03
CA LEU A 146 8.76 -26.71 -11.90
C LEU A 146 8.21 -27.35 -13.20
N PRO A 147 7.22 -28.26 -13.10
CA PRO A 147 6.57 -28.82 -14.27
C PRO A 147 5.88 -27.73 -15.11
N PRO A 148 5.73 -27.92 -16.43
CA PRO A 148 4.88 -27.05 -17.24
C PRO A 148 3.42 -27.16 -16.79
N ALA A 149 2.63 -26.10 -17.03
CA ALA A 149 1.21 -26.04 -16.69
C ALA A 149 0.37 -27.21 -17.23
N GLU A 150 0.73 -27.82 -18.36
CA GLU A 150 0.04 -29.00 -18.92
C GLU A 150 0.12 -30.25 -18.01
N LYS A 151 1.07 -30.29 -17.07
CA LYS A 151 1.35 -31.45 -16.22
C LYS A 151 0.89 -31.28 -14.77
N VAL A 152 0.10 -30.25 -14.47
CA VAL A 152 -0.44 -29.94 -13.13
C VAL A 152 -1.95 -29.81 -13.25
#